data_AF-A0A7V9M1D4-F1
#
_entry.id   AF-A0A7V9M1D4-F1
#
_cell.length_a   1.000
_cell.length_b   1.000
_cell.length_c   1.000
_cell.angle_alpha   90.00
_cell.angle_beta   90.00
_cell.angle_gamma   90.00
#
_symmetry.space_group_name_H-M   'P 1'
#
loop_
_entity.id
_entity.type
_entity.pdbx_description
1 polymer ?
#
loop_
_entity_poly.entity_id
_entity_poly.type
_entity_poly.pdbx_seq_one_letter_code
_entity_poly.pdbx_strand_id
1 'polypeptide(L)'
;MSIKKYIEHHIQLHTLRIELISGKVLLYNIDAHRKEDLEKWLLARTDDLMNFSDDFISFYASPGRMVFIRISAIKRLIFCWDAAVTVSDAWQYHDHFEVTSKFEDELLIPEVIIQLHAVSEPLVFSDLDPNSDFLGINEESFSNDQFLKGGFISLPDEDGEQNYIPVKNIDCLEVDRAFIYPDDIWEEMERIRYIENNQN
;
A
#
# COMPACT_ATOMS: atom_id res chain seq x y z
N MET A 1 -15.60 -29.45 6.63
CA MET A 1 -15.94 -28.61 5.46
C MET A 1 -14.68 -27.82 5.14
N SER A 2 -13.98 -28.14 4.04
CA SER A 2 -12.60 -27.70 3.83
C SER A 2 -12.49 -26.23 3.41
N ILE A 3 -11.49 -25.53 3.94
CA ILE A 3 -11.07 -24.14 3.63
C ILE A 3 -11.07 -23.82 2.12
N LYS A 4 -10.84 -24.83 1.27
CA LYS A 4 -10.96 -24.74 -0.20
C LYS A 4 -12.30 -24.21 -0.73
N LYS A 5 -13.40 -24.29 0.03
CA LYS A 5 -14.72 -23.82 -0.44
C LYS A 5 -14.97 -22.32 -0.24
N TYR A 6 -14.05 -21.59 0.40
CA TYR A 6 -14.13 -20.13 0.55
C TYR A 6 -13.45 -19.38 -0.62
N ILE A 7 -12.52 -20.04 -1.34
CA ILE A 7 -11.63 -19.44 -2.35
C ILE A 7 -12.17 -19.64 -3.79
N GLU A 8 -13.50 -19.63 -3.97
CA GLU A 8 -14.15 -19.63 -5.30
C GLU A 8 -15.12 -18.45 -5.47
N HIS A 9 -14.90 -17.36 -4.74
CA HIS A 9 -15.42 -16.07 -5.17
C HIS A 9 -14.37 -15.47 -6.11
N HIS A 10 -14.72 -15.29 -7.39
CA HIS A 10 -13.95 -14.43 -8.27
C HIS A 10 -13.87 -13.06 -7.61
N ILE A 11 -12.72 -12.75 -7.00
CA ILE A 11 -12.45 -11.41 -6.48
C ILE A 11 -12.48 -10.50 -7.71
N GLN A 12 -13.53 -9.68 -7.81
CA GLN A 12 -13.61 -8.70 -8.88
C GLN A 12 -12.55 -7.64 -8.59
N LEU A 13 -11.48 -7.67 -9.38
CA LEU A 13 -10.42 -6.70 -9.33
C LEU A 13 -10.78 -5.51 -10.22
N HIS A 14 -10.57 -4.33 -9.65
CA HIS A 14 -10.60 -3.05 -10.33
C HIS A 14 -9.19 -2.50 -10.38
N THR A 15 -8.97 -1.62 -11.34
CA THR A 15 -7.73 -0.86 -11.35
C THR A 15 -7.92 0.51 -10.79
N LEU A 16 -7.06 0.83 -9.83
CA LEU A 16 -6.85 2.17 -9.35
C LEU A 16 -5.63 2.76 -10.05
N ARG A 17 -5.88 3.73 -10.93
CA ARG A 17 -4.82 4.53 -11.56
C ARG A 17 -4.60 5.80 -10.76
N ILE A 18 -3.36 6.03 -10.36
CA ILE A 18 -2.95 7.19 -9.58
C ILE A 18 -1.87 7.93 -10.36
N GLU A 19 -2.14 9.18 -10.71
CA GLU A 19 -1.13 10.04 -11.31
C GLU A 19 -0.53 10.94 -10.25
N LEU A 20 0.80 10.94 -10.15
CA LEU A 20 1.53 11.81 -9.24
C LEU A 20 1.86 13.14 -9.91
N ILE A 21 2.09 14.18 -9.10
CA ILE A 21 2.54 15.50 -9.56
C ILE A 21 3.91 15.39 -10.26
N SER A 22 4.74 14.43 -9.86
CA SER A 22 6.03 14.12 -10.50
C SER A 22 5.88 13.61 -11.95
N GLY A 23 4.66 13.24 -12.38
CA GLY A 23 4.38 12.66 -13.69
C GLY A 23 4.42 11.12 -13.71
N LYS A 24 4.83 10.46 -12.61
CA LYS A 24 4.71 9.00 -12.48
C LYS A 24 3.24 8.57 -12.43
N VAL A 25 2.95 7.40 -12.98
CA VAL A 25 1.63 6.78 -13.00
C VAL A 25 1.72 5.43 -12.32
N LEU A 26 0.96 5.27 -11.23
CA LEU A 26 0.86 4.04 -10.44
C LEU A 26 -0.45 3.33 -10.80
N LEU A 27 -0.45 2.01 -10.87
CA LEU A 27 -1.57 1.21 -11.40
C LEU A 27 -1.86 -0.01 -10.51
N TYR A 28 -2.65 0.18 -9.46
CA TYR A 28 -2.90 -0.89 -8.50
C TYR A 28 -4.13 -1.71 -8.88
N ASN A 29 -4.05 -3.02 -8.65
CA ASN A 29 -5.21 -3.90 -8.63
C ASN A 29 -5.79 -3.94 -7.22
N ILE A 30 -7.03 -3.49 -7.06
CA ILE A 30 -7.77 -3.48 -5.80
C ILE A 30 -9.08 -4.23 -5.98
N ASP A 31 -9.60 -4.88 -4.95
CA ASP A 31 -10.92 -5.50 -5.08
C ASP A 31 -12.07 -4.50 -4.95
N ALA A 32 -13.28 -4.96 -5.30
CA ALA A 32 -14.49 -4.16 -5.26
C ALA A 32 -14.82 -3.56 -3.88
N HIS A 33 -14.51 -4.28 -2.79
CA HIS A 33 -14.77 -3.77 -1.44
C HIS A 33 -13.82 -2.61 -1.11
N ARG A 34 -12.50 -2.78 -1.34
CA ARG A 34 -11.52 -1.71 -1.14
C ARG A 34 -11.80 -0.50 -2.04
N LYS A 35 -12.26 -0.72 -3.27
CA LYS A 35 -12.71 0.35 -4.17
C LYS A 35 -13.82 1.18 -3.52
N GLU A 36 -14.88 0.53 -3.03
CA GLU A 36 -16.02 1.22 -2.45
C GLU A 36 -15.64 2.02 -1.19
N ASP A 37 -14.78 1.45 -0.34
CA ASP A 37 -14.28 2.11 0.87
C ASP A 37 -13.44 3.35 0.52
N LEU A 38 -12.57 3.24 -0.47
CA LEU A 38 -11.74 4.36 -0.92
C LEU A 38 -12.59 5.47 -1.54
N GLU A 39 -13.59 5.12 -2.36
CA GLU A 39 -14.53 6.08 -2.94
C GLU A 39 -15.31 6.82 -1.85
N LYS A 40 -15.84 6.12 -0.84
CA LYS A 40 -16.53 6.74 0.31
C LYS A 40 -15.60 7.66 1.09
N TRP A 41 -14.36 7.22 1.34
CA TRP A 41 -13.36 8.01 2.06
C TRP A 41 -13.03 9.32 1.33
N LEU A 42 -12.86 9.27 0.01
CA LEU A 42 -12.59 10.42 -0.84
C LEU A 42 -13.78 11.38 -0.88
N LEU A 43 -14.99 10.87 -1.05
CA LEU A 43 -16.22 11.68 -1.07
C LEU A 43 -16.43 12.45 0.25
N ALA A 44 -16.12 11.82 1.38
CA ALA A 44 -16.24 12.45 2.69
C ALA A 44 -15.25 13.59 2.92
N ARG A 45 -14.18 13.70 2.12
CA ARG A 45 -13.08 14.66 2.30
C ARG A 45 -12.90 15.65 1.15
N THR A 46 -13.81 15.63 0.18
CA THR A 46 -13.73 16.47 -1.03
C THR A 46 -13.62 17.97 -0.73
N ASP A 47 -14.21 18.45 0.38
CA ASP A 47 -14.22 19.86 0.76
C ASP A 47 -13.07 20.28 1.70
N ASP A 48 -12.35 19.31 2.30
CA ASP A 48 -11.34 19.54 3.36
C ASP A 48 -9.91 19.09 2.97
N LEU A 49 -9.67 18.76 1.69
CA LEU A 49 -8.39 18.23 1.19
C LEU A 49 -7.15 19.06 1.56
N MET A 50 -7.27 20.39 1.70
CA MET A 50 -6.15 21.26 2.10
C MET A 50 -5.68 20.97 3.53
N ASN A 51 -6.58 20.53 4.42
CA ASN A 51 -6.26 20.20 5.81
C ASN A 51 -5.53 18.86 5.95
N PHE A 52 -5.58 18.00 4.91
CA PHE A 52 -5.01 16.66 4.89
C PHE A 52 -3.85 16.51 3.89
N SER A 53 -3.34 17.62 3.36
CA SER A 53 -2.32 17.58 2.30
C SER A 53 -1.01 16.87 2.70
N ASP A 54 -0.70 16.87 4.00
CA ASP A 54 0.46 16.17 4.58
C ASP A 54 0.18 14.70 4.95
N ASP A 55 -1.06 14.24 4.81
CA ASP A 55 -1.46 12.89 5.16
C ASP A 55 -1.23 11.91 3.99
N PHE A 56 -1.33 10.63 4.30
CA PHE A 56 -1.30 9.55 3.32
C PHE A 56 -2.69 8.99 3.09
N ILE A 57 -3.02 8.71 1.83
CA ILE A 57 -4.04 7.73 1.51
C ILE A 57 -3.42 6.34 1.59
N SER A 58 -4.10 5.39 2.22
CA SER A 58 -3.63 4.02 2.36
C SER A 58 -4.65 3.01 1.86
N PHE A 59 -4.18 1.97 1.18
CA PHE A 59 -5.05 0.89 0.70
C PHE A 59 -4.25 -0.39 0.41
N TYR A 60 -4.95 -1.52 0.47
CA TYR A 60 -4.41 -2.81 0.05
C TYR A 60 -4.47 -2.96 -1.47
N ALA A 61 -3.37 -3.43 -2.05
CA ALA A 61 -3.24 -3.75 -3.46
C ALA A 61 -2.80 -5.21 -3.64
N SER A 62 -3.26 -5.83 -4.71
CA SER A 62 -2.85 -7.19 -5.08
C SER A 62 -1.45 -7.20 -5.72
N PRO A 63 -0.61 -8.21 -5.43
CA PRO A 63 -0.79 -9.30 -4.47
C PRO A 63 -0.19 -8.96 -3.11
N GLY A 64 -1.03 -8.80 -2.08
CA GLY A 64 -0.57 -8.72 -0.69
C GLY A 64 0.29 -7.49 -0.36
N ARG A 65 0.05 -6.36 -1.04
CA ARG A 65 0.77 -5.10 -0.80
C ARG A 65 -0.10 -4.14 0.00
N MET A 66 0.51 -3.37 0.88
CA MET A 66 -0.07 -2.17 1.45
C MET A 66 0.62 -0.96 0.83
N VAL A 67 -0.18 -0.01 0.37
CA VAL A 67 0.29 1.17 -0.37
C VAL A 67 -0.09 2.41 0.42
N PHE A 68 0.87 3.32 0.59
CA PHE A 68 0.69 4.63 1.17
C PHE A 68 1.12 5.69 0.15
N ILE A 69 0.25 6.65 -0.14
CA ILE A 69 0.58 7.75 -1.07
C ILE A 69 0.24 9.07 -0.41
N ARG A 70 1.20 9.99 -0.40
CA ARG A 70 1.01 11.32 0.16
C ARG A 70 -0.03 12.09 -0.66
N ILE A 71 -1.03 12.66 -0.01
CA ILE A 71 -2.14 13.34 -0.68
C ILE A 71 -1.64 14.51 -1.53
N SER A 72 -0.70 15.31 -1.01
CA SER A 72 -0.08 16.40 -1.77
C SER A 72 0.75 15.93 -2.98
N ALA A 73 1.13 14.65 -3.07
CA ALA A 73 1.81 14.11 -4.24
C ALA A 73 0.85 13.67 -5.35
N ILE A 74 -0.45 13.55 -5.07
CA ILE A 74 -1.46 13.05 -6.01
C ILE A 74 -1.94 14.18 -6.91
N LYS A 75 -1.82 13.98 -8.23
CA LYS A 75 -2.44 14.82 -9.26
C LYS A 75 -3.89 14.41 -9.52
N ARG A 76 -4.17 13.11 -9.63
CA ARG A 76 -5.53 12.56 -9.78
C ARG A 76 -5.61 11.06 -9.51
N LEU A 77 -6.79 10.60 -9.08
CA LEU A 77 -7.17 9.20 -8.90
C LEU A 77 -8.26 8.82 -9.91
N ILE A 78 -8.16 7.64 -10.50
CA ILE A 78 -9.13 7.12 -11.48
C ILE A 78 -9.40 5.64 -11.17
N PHE A 79 -10.66 5.31 -10.92
CA PHE A 79 -11.12 3.92 -10.86
C PHE A 79 -11.48 3.46 -12.27
N CYS A 80 -10.62 2.61 -12.85
CA CYS A 80 -10.81 2.02 -14.17
C CYS A 80 -11.79 0.84 -14.11
N TRP A 81 -12.57 0.67 -15.17
CA TRP A 81 -13.48 -0.46 -15.34
C TRP A 81 -12.74 -1.75 -15.74
N ASP A 82 -11.62 -1.60 -16.44
CA ASP A 82 -10.76 -2.70 -16.87
C ASP A 82 -9.60 -2.89 -15.88
N ALA A 83 -9.14 -4.13 -15.69
CA ALA A 83 -7.87 -4.39 -15.03
C ALA A 83 -6.72 -3.81 -15.90
N ALA A 84 -5.95 -2.86 -15.36
CA ALA A 84 -4.68 -2.42 -15.86
C ALA A 84 -3.78 -3.63 -15.88
N VAL A 85 -3.56 -4.10 -17.10
CA VAL A 85 -2.86 -5.34 -17.36
C VAL A 85 -3.71 -6.50 -16.84
N THR A 86 -4.31 -7.23 -17.77
CA THR A 86 -4.58 -8.64 -17.52
C THR A 86 -3.20 -9.25 -17.32
N VAL A 87 -2.73 -9.24 -16.08
CA VAL A 87 -1.53 -9.95 -15.69
C VAL A 87 -1.76 -11.37 -16.19
N SER A 88 -0.88 -11.87 -17.06
CA SER A 88 -1.10 -13.17 -17.72
C SER A 88 -1.41 -14.26 -16.69
N ASP A 89 -0.90 -14.07 -15.48
CA ASP A 89 -1.22 -14.80 -14.27
C ASP A 89 -1.60 -13.81 -13.16
N ALA A 90 -2.72 -14.04 -12.46
CA ALA A 90 -3.21 -13.17 -11.38
C ALA A 90 -2.24 -12.95 -10.19
N TRP A 91 -1.07 -13.58 -10.24
CA TRP A 91 -0.05 -13.59 -9.19
C TRP A 91 1.22 -12.80 -9.54
N GLN A 92 1.39 -12.29 -10.76
CA GLN A 92 2.58 -11.48 -11.04
C GLN A 92 2.36 -10.05 -10.52
N TYR A 93 3.13 -9.68 -9.50
CA TYR A 93 3.24 -8.30 -9.05
C TYR A 93 3.93 -7.46 -10.13
N HIS A 94 3.38 -6.29 -10.40
CA HIS A 94 4.02 -5.28 -11.23
C HIS A 94 4.35 -4.10 -10.34
N ASP A 95 5.64 -3.95 -10.04
CA ASP A 95 6.12 -2.73 -9.40
C ASP A 95 5.93 -1.53 -10.35
N HIS A 96 5.41 -0.44 -9.80
CA HIS A 96 5.21 0.82 -10.51
C HIS A 96 6.47 1.66 -10.66
N PHE A 97 7.57 1.22 -10.06
CA PHE A 97 8.88 1.84 -10.17
C PHE A 97 9.89 1.02 -10.99
N GLU A 98 9.44 -0.06 -11.63
CA GLU A 98 10.26 -0.94 -12.48
C GLU A 98 11.46 -1.61 -11.78
N VAL A 99 11.36 -1.86 -10.46
CA VAL A 99 12.43 -2.41 -9.61
C VAL A 99 12.40 -3.93 -9.44
N THR A 100 11.33 -4.60 -9.86
CA THR A 100 11.23 -6.07 -9.78
C THR A 100 12.22 -6.74 -10.73
N SER A 101 12.89 -7.80 -10.26
CA SER A 101 13.76 -8.62 -11.10
C SER A 101 13.26 -10.06 -11.20
N LYS A 102 13.76 -10.78 -12.21
CA LYS A 102 13.55 -12.23 -12.34
C LYS A 102 14.88 -12.91 -12.05
N PHE A 103 14.90 -13.78 -11.05
CA PHE A 103 16.06 -14.62 -10.73
C PHE A 103 15.65 -16.09 -10.80
N GLU A 104 16.35 -16.89 -11.59
CA GLU A 104 16.05 -18.34 -11.73
C GLU A 104 14.57 -18.67 -12.02
N ASP A 105 13.91 -17.85 -12.84
CA ASP A 105 12.46 -17.92 -13.16
C ASP A 105 11.51 -17.64 -11.97
N GLU A 106 12.04 -17.21 -10.83
CA GLU A 106 11.29 -16.70 -9.68
C GLU A 106 11.18 -15.17 -9.76
N LEU A 107 9.97 -14.65 -9.49
CA LEU A 107 9.72 -13.22 -9.40
C LEU A 107 10.17 -12.73 -8.02
N LEU A 108 11.22 -11.94 -7.96
CA LEU A 108 11.69 -11.30 -6.73
C LEU A 108 10.98 -9.97 -6.56
N ILE A 109 10.08 -9.93 -5.57
CA ILE A 109 9.31 -8.75 -5.19
C ILE A 109 10.01 -8.10 -4.00
N PRO A 110 10.48 -6.85 -4.09
CA PRO A 110 11.05 -6.16 -2.94
C PRO A 110 10.02 -5.98 -1.84
N GLU A 111 10.47 -6.08 -0.60
CA GLU A 111 9.58 -6.00 0.55
C GLU A 111 9.14 -4.57 0.81
N VAL A 112 10.03 -3.59 0.63
CA VAL A 112 9.70 -2.16 0.77
C VAL A 112 10.25 -1.36 -0.40
N ILE A 113 9.41 -0.51 -0.98
CA ILE A 113 9.78 0.42 -2.05
C ILE A 113 9.31 1.81 -1.64
N ILE A 114 10.22 2.79 -1.61
CA ILE A 114 9.96 4.15 -1.17
C ILE A 114 10.29 5.13 -2.27
N GLN A 115 9.29 5.83 -2.76
CA GLN A 115 9.46 6.98 -3.63
C GLN A 115 9.60 8.25 -2.79
N LEU A 116 10.79 8.85 -2.84
CA LEU A 116 11.05 10.13 -2.19
C LEU A 116 10.65 11.32 -3.07
N HIS A 117 10.29 12.42 -2.41
CA HIS A 117 9.95 13.68 -3.03
C HIS A 117 11.10 14.21 -3.89
N ALA A 118 10.80 14.55 -5.15
CA ALA A 118 11.75 15.08 -6.12
C ALA A 118 12.97 14.18 -6.42
N VAL A 119 12.93 12.90 -6.06
CA VAL A 119 13.95 11.89 -6.42
C VAL A 119 13.38 11.00 -7.52
N SER A 120 14.14 10.71 -8.57
CA SER A 120 13.65 9.87 -9.67
C SER A 120 13.68 8.38 -9.33
N GLU A 121 14.73 7.95 -8.64
CA GLU A 121 14.97 6.56 -8.27
C GLU A 121 14.33 6.26 -6.91
N PRO A 122 13.54 5.18 -6.78
CA PRO A 122 13.02 4.77 -5.49
C PRO A 122 14.14 4.18 -4.62
N LEU A 123 13.97 4.25 -3.31
CA LEU A 123 14.72 3.40 -2.39
C LEU A 123 14.07 2.03 -2.34
N VAL A 124 14.88 0.98 -2.35
CA VAL A 124 14.41 -0.41 -2.41
C VAL A 124 15.07 -1.16 -1.27
N PHE A 125 14.27 -1.91 -0.53
CA PHE A 125 14.72 -2.78 0.55
C PHE A 125 14.16 -4.18 0.34
N SER A 126 15.04 -5.17 0.45
CA SER A 126 14.75 -6.59 0.29
C SER A 126 15.38 -7.36 1.46
N ASP A 127 14.92 -8.58 1.72
CA ASP A 127 15.47 -9.49 2.75
C ASP A 127 15.44 -8.96 4.20
N LEU A 128 14.46 -8.14 4.52
CA LEU A 128 14.14 -7.66 5.87
C LEU A 128 13.54 -8.79 6.72
N ASP A 129 13.90 -8.84 8.01
CA ASP A 129 13.27 -9.75 8.95
C ASP A 129 11.87 -9.22 9.35
N PRO A 130 10.78 -9.94 9.02
CA PRO A 130 9.42 -9.52 9.37
C PRO A 130 9.15 -9.51 10.88
N ASN A 131 10.01 -10.16 11.69
CA ASN A 131 9.91 -10.15 13.14
C ASN A 131 10.64 -8.96 13.77
N SER A 132 11.27 -8.12 12.97
CA SER A 132 11.95 -6.93 13.47
C SER A 132 11.03 -5.72 13.42
N ASP A 133 11.10 -4.90 14.47
CA ASP A 133 10.30 -3.68 14.64
C ASP A 133 10.72 -2.54 13.69
N PHE A 134 11.49 -2.81 12.63
CA PHE A 134 12.15 -1.80 11.79
C PHE A 134 11.16 -0.80 11.18
N LEU A 135 10.08 -1.30 10.55
CA LEU A 135 9.12 -0.42 9.91
C LEU A 135 8.39 0.46 10.92
N GLY A 136 8.10 -0.04 12.14
CA GLY A 136 7.45 0.75 13.20
C GLY A 136 6.15 1.44 12.79
N ILE A 137 5.58 1.05 11.63
CA ILE A 137 4.46 1.68 10.96
C ILE A 137 3.23 0.81 11.24
N ASN A 138 2.23 1.44 11.83
CA ASN A 138 0.88 0.91 11.89
C ASN A 138 -0.09 1.89 11.22
N GLU A 139 -1.33 1.49 10.97
CA GLU A 139 -2.34 2.38 10.37
C GLU A 139 -2.54 3.67 11.21
N GLU A 140 -2.32 3.59 12.53
CA GLU A 140 -2.36 4.75 13.43
C GLU A 140 -1.16 5.70 13.26
N SER A 141 -0.01 5.21 12.79
CA SER A 141 1.20 6.01 12.58
C SER A 141 0.98 7.06 11.50
N PHE A 142 0.29 6.69 10.41
CA PHE A 142 -0.10 7.64 9.37
C PHE A 142 -1.33 8.47 9.72
N SER A 143 -1.95 8.21 10.87
CA SER A 143 -2.96 9.08 11.47
C SER A 143 -2.38 10.01 12.55
N ASN A 144 -1.08 9.93 12.83
CA ASN A 144 -0.38 10.71 13.85
C ASN A 144 0.35 11.91 13.22
N ASP A 145 -0.18 13.11 13.44
CA ASP A 145 0.39 14.39 13.02
C ASP A 145 1.89 14.55 13.31
N GLN A 146 2.38 14.07 14.46
CA GLN A 146 3.79 14.21 14.83
C GLN A 146 4.69 13.30 14.00
N PHE A 147 4.22 12.09 13.70
CA PHE A 147 4.92 11.16 12.82
C PHE A 147 4.95 11.68 11.39
N LEU A 148 3.84 12.21 10.89
CA LEU A 148 3.75 12.80 9.55
C LEU A 148 4.65 14.02 9.37
N LYS A 149 4.73 14.90 10.39
CA LYS A 149 5.48 16.17 10.32
C LYS A 149 6.97 16.04 10.66
N GLY A 150 7.38 15.04 11.45
CA GLY A 150 8.75 14.94 11.96
C GLY A 150 9.27 13.53 12.24
N GLY A 151 8.51 12.49 11.92
CA GLY A 151 8.90 11.09 12.12
C GLY A 151 9.90 10.58 11.08
N PHE A 152 10.47 9.42 11.38
CA PHE A 152 11.38 8.69 10.52
C PHE A 152 10.91 7.23 10.40
N ILE A 153 11.10 6.66 9.21
CA ILE A 153 11.06 5.21 9.00
C ILE A 153 12.48 4.69 9.12
N SER A 154 12.67 3.58 9.85
CA SER A 154 13.98 2.95 10.05
C SER A 154 14.05 1.65 9.25
N LEU A 155 14.98 1.51 8.32
CA LEU A 155 15.15 0.27 7.55
C LEU A 155 16.63 -0.11 7.46
N PRO A 156 17.03 -1.35 7.78
CA PRO A 156 18.37 -1.81 7.44
C PRO A 156 18.50 -1.96 5.92
N ASP A 157 19.64 -1.62 5.34
CA ASP A 157 19.95 -1.97 3.95
C ASP A 157 20.55 -3.38 3.81
N GLU A 158 20.90 -3.76 2.58
CA GLU A 158 21.46 -5.06 2.22
C GLU A 158 22.78 -5.38 2.94
N ASP A 159 23.54 -4.35 3.34
CA ASP A 159 24.80 -4.50 4.10
C ASP A 159 24.57 -4.50 5.63
N GLY A 160 23.31 -4.36 6.06
CA GLY A 160 22.89 -4.30 7.46
C GLY A 160 23.08 -2.91 8.10
N GLU A 161 23.37 -1.87 7.32
CA GLU A 161 23.46 -0.50 7.83
C GLU A 161 22.07 0.09 8.05
N GLN A 162 21.91 0.80 9.16
CA GLN A 162 20.62 1.36 9.55
C GLN A 162 20.35 2.69 8.81
N ASN A 163 19.34 2.68 7.94
CA ASN A 163 18.83 3.86 7.26
C ASN A 163 17.67 4.49 8.04
N TYR A 164 17.64 5.82 8.08
CA TYR A 164 16.57 6.63 8.68
C TYR A 164 15.99 7.60 7.66
N ILE A 165 14.75 7.39 7.25
CA ILE A 165 14.09 8.11 6.17
C ILE A 165 13.04 9.06 6.76
N PRO A 166 13.17 10.39 6.61
CA PRO A 166 12.16 11.33 7.09
C PRO A 166 10.82 11.11 6.38
N VAL A 167 9.74 10.90 7.14
CA VAL A 167 8.40 10.61 6.59
C VAL A 167 7.89 11.72 5.68
N LYS A 168 8.18 12.98 6.04
CA LYS A 168 7.82 14.17 5.25
C LYS A 168 8.37 14.18 3.82
N ASN A 169 9.43 13.41 3.56
CA ASN A 169 10.07 13.33 2.24
C ASN A 169 9.53 12.18 1.40
N ILE A 170 8.56 11.39 1.89
CA ILE A 170 8.02 10.23 1.19
C ILE A 170 6.77 10.65 0.43
N ASP A 171 6.79 10.49 -0.90
CA ASP A 171 5.62 10.71 -1.76
C ASP A 171 4.79 9.42 -1.88
N CYS A 172 5.45 8.26 -1.93
CA CYS A 172 4.81 6.95 -1.97
C CYS A 172 5.66 5.89 -1.27
N LEU A 173 4.99 4.98 -0.57
CA LEU A 173 5.57 3.80 0.10
C LEU A 173 4.72 2.59 -0.29
N GLU A 174 5.36 1.56 -0.84
CA GLU A 174 4.78 0.25 -1.05
C GLU A 174 5.50 -0.76 -0.17
N VAL A 175 4.74 -1.56 0.56
CA VAL A 175 5.30 -2.52 1.51
C VAL A 175 4.54 -3.84 1.44
N ASP A 176 5.27 -4.94 1.58
CA ASP A 176 4.68 -6.26 1.75
C ASP A 176 3.83 -6.25 3.03
N ARG A 177 2.59 -6.73 2.91
CA ARG A 177 1.64 -6.77 4.02
C ARG A 177 2.18 -7.50 5.24
N ALA A 178 3.08 -8.47 5.08
CA ALA A 178 3.71 -9.17 6.19
C ALA A 178 4.44 -8.22 7.16
N PHE A 179 4.85 -7.05 6.70
CA PHE A 179 5.52 -6.04 7.52
C PHE A 179 4.59 -4.94 8.05
N ILE A 180 3.29 -5.00 7.73
CA ILE A 180 2.26 -4.09 8.26
C ILE A 180 1.33 -4.91 9.17
N TYR A 181 1.68 -4.98 10.45
CA TYR A 181 0.94 -5.67 11.53
C TYR A 181 0.68 -7.19 11.30
N PRO A 182 0.73 -8.02 12.35
CA PRO A 182 0.41 -9.44 12.22
C PRO A 182 -1.07 -9.65 11.86
N ASP A 183 -1.33 -10.53 10.88
CA ASP A 183 -2.64 -10.91 10.34
C ASP A 183 -3.75 -11.13 11.40
N ASP A 184 -3.37 -11.53 12.62
CA ASP A 184 -4.25 -11.85 13.73
C ASP A 184 -5.19 -10.71 14.14
N ILE A 185 -4.75 -9.45 14.03
CA ILE A 185 -5.57 -8.30 14.46
C ILE A 185 -6.56 -7.90 13.36
N TRP A 186 -6.23 -8.14 12.10
CA TRP A 186 -7.13 -7.83 10.98
C TRP A 186 -8.28 -8.85 10.88
N GLU A 187 -7.98 -10.14 11.07
CA GLU A 187 -9.04 -11.16 11.18
C GLU A 187 -9.97 -10.88 12.36
N GLU A 188 -9.43 -10.41 13.48
CA GLU A 188 -10.21 -9.99 14.65
C GLU A 188 -11.07 -8.75 14.34
N MET A 189 -10.53 -7.74 13.65
CA MET A 189 -11.24 -6.51 13.27
C MET A 189 -12.33 -6.74 12.21
N GLU A 190 -12.07 -7.55 11.19
CA GLU A 190 -13.09 -7.97 10.23
C GLU A 190 -14.18 -8.81 10.91
N ARG A 191 -13.81 -9.68 11.86
CA ARG A 191 -14.75 -10.45 12.66
C ARG A 191 -15.63 -9.54 13.53
N ILE A 192 -15.05 -8.50 14.14
CA ILE A 192 -15.81 -7.50 14.92
C ILE A 192 -16.77 -6.70 14.03
N ARG A 193 -16.31 -6.17 12.89
CA ARG A 193 -17.17 -5.45 11.94
C ARG A 193 -18.31 -6.31 11.41
N TYR A 194 -18.05 -7.59 11.14
CA TYR A 194 -19.08 -8.54 10.73
C TYR A 194 -20.14 -8.73 11.84
N ILE A 195 -19.73 -8.81 13.10
CA ILE A 195 -20.66 -8.93 14.23
C ILE A 195 -21.53 -7.67 14.37
N GLU A 196 -20.94 -6.48 14.29
CA GLU A 196 -21.67 -5.21 14.43
C GLU A 196 -22.68 -4.99 13.29
N ASN A 197 -22.33 -5.37 12.06
CA ASN A 197 -23.23 -5.25 10.90
C ASN A 197 -24.37 -6.29 10.91
N ASN A 198 -24.25 -7.37 11.67
CA ASN A 198 -25.30 -8.40 11.81
C ASN A 198 -26.09 -8.28 13.14
N GLN A 199 -25.82 -7.25 13.95
CA GLN A 199 -26.55 -6.93 15.18
C GLN A 199 -27.48 -5.71 15.04
N ASN A 200 -27.50 -5.05 13.88
CA ASN A 200 -28.50 -4.07 13.47
C ASN A 200 -29.49 -4.66 12.45
#